data_AF-G8C0F4-F1
#
_entry.id   AF-G8C0F4-F1
#
_cell.length_a   1.000
_cell.length_b   1.000
_cell.length_c   1.000
_cell.angle_alpha   90.00
_cell.angle_beta   90.00
_cell.angle_gamma   90.00
#
_symmetry.space_group_name_H-M   'P 1'
#
loop_
_entity.id
_entity.type
_entity.pdbx_description
1 polymer ?
#
loop_
_entity_poly.entity_id
_entity_poly.type
_entity_poly.pdbx_seq_one_letter_code
_entity_poly.pdbx_strand_id
1 'polypeptide(L)'
;MSTELTVQSERAFQKQPHIFTNPKFKTSRRTKRWYKNVGLGFKTPKTAIEGTYIDKKCPFVGMVSIRGKILTGTVVSTKMHRTIVIRRDYLHYVPKYNRFEKRHKNVSVHVSPAFRVEVGDIVTAGQCRPISKTVRFNVLKVASSSKSKKQFSKF
;
A
#
# COMPACT_ATOMS: atom_id res chain seq x y z
N MET A 1 -0.08 -12.05 8.12
CA MET A 1 -0.25 -10.61 8.40
C MET A 1 1.00 -10.15 9.14
N SER A 2 1.72 -9.13 8.67
CA SER A 2 2.72 -8.48 9.53
C SER A 2 1.96 -7.77 10.66
N THR A 3 2.27 -8.11 11.90
CA THR A 3 1.67 -7.49 13.10
C THR A 3 1.93 -5.99 13.08
N GLU A 4 0.91 -5.19 13.41
CA GLU A 4 1.12 -3.77 13.70
C GLU A 4 1.93 -3.69 15.00
N LEU A 5 3.25 -3.57 14.87
CA LEU A 5 4.13 -3.26 15.99
C LEU A 5 3.73 -1.90 16.58
N THR A 6 3.98 -1.72 17.87
CA THR A 6 3.90 -0.39 18.49
C THR A 6 4.70 0.60 17.64
N VAL A 7 4.17 1.83 17.46
CA VAL A 7 4.72 2.82 16.51
C VAL A 7 6.22 3.09 16.72
N GLN A 8 6.73 2.89 17.94
CA GLN A 8 8.12 3.08 18.37
C GLN A 8 8.74 1.78 18.88
N SER A 9 8.67 0.70 18.10
CA SER A 9 9.30 -0.58 18.45
C SER A 9 10.81 -0.62 18.16
N GLU A 10 11.32 0.31 17.35
CA GLU A 10 12.72 0.35 16.92
C GLU A 10 13.58 1.21 17.86
N ARG A 11 14.90 0.94 17.90
CA ARG A 11 15.86 1.73 18.69
C ARG A 11 15.91 3.21 18.27
N ALA A 12 15.68 3.48 16.99
CA ALA A 12 15.62 4.83 16.46
C ALA A 12 14.19 5.38 16.58
N PHE A 13 14.05 6.60 17.12
CA PHE A 13 12.76 7.25 17.24
C PHE A 13 12.18 7.62 15.86
N GLN A 14 11.01 7.08 15.54
CA GLN A 14 10.33 7.28 14.26
C GLN A 14 9.41 8.50 14.33
N LYS A 15 9.67 9.53 13.51
CA LYS A 15 8.78 10.70 13.37
C LYS A 15 8.72 11.20 11.94
N GLN A 16 7.70 11.99 11.61
CA GLN A 16 7.68 12.67 10.31
C GLN A 16 8.78 13.74 10.25
N PRO A 17 9.53 13.82 9.14
CA PRO A 17 10.59 14.81 9.00
C PRO A 17 9.97 16.21 8.90
N HIS A 18 10.63 17.22 9.48
CA HIS A 18 10.24 18.63 9.46
C HIS A 18 8.88 18.97 10.11
N ILE A 19 8.27 18.03 10.84
CA ILE A 19 7.05 18.28 11.62
C ILE A 19 7.41 18.46 13.09
N PHE A 20 7.28 19.69 13.58
CA PHE A 20 7.54 20.04 14.98
C PHE A 20 6.25 20.25 15.76
N THR A 21 6.23 19.77 16.99
CA THR A 21 5.15 19.96 17.96
C THR A 21 5.70 20.78 19.13
N ASN A 22 5.22 22.02 19.27
CA ASN A 22 5.67 22.91 20.33
C ASN A 22 5.15 22.42 21.70
N PRO A 23 6.03 22.02 22.65
CA PRO A 23 5.59 21.53 23.95
C PRO A 23 4.98 22.63 24.83
N LYS A 24 5.28 23.91 24.55
CA LYS A 24 4.77 25.05 25.33
C LYS A 24 3.29 25.35 25.08
N PHE A 25 2.73 24.91 23.95
CA PHE A 25 1.36 25.22 23.57
C PHE A 25 0.52 23.93 23.50
N LYS A 26 -0.46 23.80 24.40
CA LYS A 26 -1.33 22.62 24.48
C LYS A 26 -2.50 22.74 23.50
N THR A 27 -2.41 22.06 22.35
CA THR A 27 -3.52 21.91 21.41
C THR A 27 -4.37 20.67 21.74
N SER A 28 -5.63 20.65 21.27
CA SER A 28 -6.52 19.49 21.39
C SER A 28 -5.91 18.22 20.75
N ARG A 29 -5.25 18.37 19.60
CA ARG A 29 -4.41 17.32 19.01
C ARG A 29 -2.99 17.43 19.51
N ARG A 30 -2.47 16.36 20.12
CA ARG A 30 -1.10 16.29 20.66
C ARG A 30 -0.04 16.39 19.56
N THR A 31 -0.29 15.81 18.39
CA THR A 31 0.67 15.82 17.28
C THR A 31 0.02 16.31 15.98
N LYS A 32 0.73 17.20 15.28
CA LYS A 32 0.39 17.57 13.90
C LYS A 32 0.84 16.40 13.01
N ARG A 33 -0.02 15.96 12.10
CA ARG A 33 0.30 14.91 11.12
C ARG A 33 0.16 15.48 9.72
N TRP A 34 1.24 15.40 8.96
CA TRP A 34 1.22 15.79 7.55
C TRP A 34 0.72 14.63 6.69
N TYR A 35 -0.18 14.94 5.76
CA TYR A 35 -0.66 14.02 4.74
C TYR A 35 -0.88 14.81 3.45
N LYS A 36 -0.94 14.11 2.32
CA LYS A 36 -1.18 14.72 1.01
C LYS A 36 -2.12 13.90 0.16
N ASN A 37 -2.76 14.59 -0.78
CA ASN A 37 -3.45 13.95 -1.90
C ASN A 37 -2.42 13.44 -2.92
N VAL A 38 -2.63 12.22 -3.39
CA VAL A 38 -1.73 11.56 -4.33
C VAL A 38 -2.02 11.97 -5.79
N GLY A 39 -3.21 12.50 -6.06
CA GLY A 39 -3.68 12.85 -7.40
C GLY A 39 -4.35 11.66 -8.10
N LEU A 40 -4.59 11.82 -9.41
CA LEU A 40 -5.15 10.77 -10.29
C LEU A 40 -6.51 10.20 -9.81
N GLY A 41 -7.29 11.00 -9.07
CA GLY A 41 -8.60 10.59 -8.53
C GLY A 41 -8.55 9.63 -7.33
N PHE A 42 -7.36 9.29 -6.81
CA PHE A 42 -7.25 8.46 -5.61
C PHE A 42 -7.49 9.28 -4.34
N LYS A 43 -8.53 8.90 -3.59
CA LYS A 43 -8.85 9.51 -2.30
C LYS A 43 -7.88 9.00 -1.22
N THR A 44 -7.43 9.91 -0.36
CA THR A 44 -6.65 9.56 0.84
C THR A 44 -7.52 8.73 1.80
N PRO A 45 -7.06 7.54 2.25
CA PRO A 45 -7.83 6.75 3.20
C PRO A 45 -7.86 7.44 4.58
N LYS A 46 -8.98 7.34 5.29
CA LYS A 46 -9.13 7.93 6.65
C LYS A 46 -8.09 7.39 7.63
N THR A 47 -7.75 6.10 7.50
CA THR A 47 -6.70 5.43 8.27
C THR A 47 -5.31 6.07 8.10
N ALA A 48 -5.04 6.77 6.99
CA ALA A 48 -3.80 7.52 6.83
C ALA A 48 -3.80 8.85 7.61
N ILE A 49 -4.97 9.48 7.75
CA ILE A 49 -5.15 10.78 8.41
C ILE A 49 -5.18 10.59 9.94
N GLU A 50 -5.94 9.61 10.41
CA GLU A 50 -6.15 9.35 11.85
C GLU A 50 -5.10 8.39 12.43
N GLY A 51 -4.45 7.58 11.59
CA GLY A 51 -3.47 6.60 12.02
C GLY A 51 -2.20 7.23 12.60
N THR A 52 -1.56 6.53 13.54
CA THR A 52 -0.34 6.98 14.22
C THR A 52 0.94 6.42 13.61
N TYR A 53 0.85 5.50 12.66
CA TYR A 53 2.01 4.86 12.04
C TYR A 53 2.95 5.87 11.37
N ILE A 54 4.25 5.55 11.35
CA ILE A 54 5.27 6.29 10.61
C ILE A 54 5.81 5.39 9.50
N ASP A 55 5.63 5.85 8.26
CA ASP A 55 6.17 5.18 7.07
C ASP A 55 6.65 6.22 6.06
N LYS A 56 7.97 6.36 5.94
CA LYS A 56 8.63 7.27 4.99
C LYS A 56 8.32 6.91 3.53
N LYS A 57 7.92 5.66 3.27
CA LYS A 57 7.63 5.10 1.95
C LYS A 57 6.15 5.15 1.59
N CYS A 58 5.27 5.56 2.51
CA CYS A 58 3.83 5.70 2.25
C CYS A 58 3.56 6.78 1.20
N PRO A 59 2.61 6.56 0.25
CA PRO A 59 2.30 7.55 -0.78
C PRO A 59 1.50 8.75 -0.23
N PHE A 60 0.79 8.59 0.90
CA PHE A 60 -0.07 9.64 1.48
C PHE A 60 0.62 10.46 2.57
N VAL A 61 1.35 9.80 3.47
CA VAL A 61 1.95 10.42 4.68
C VAL A 61 3.46 10.57 4.55
N GLY A 62 4.06 9.87 3.58
CA GLY A 62 5.49 9.89 3.30
C GLY A 62 5.88 10.83 2.15
N MET A 63 7.17 10.91 1.89
CA MET A 63 7.74 11.79 0.86
C MET A 63 7.65 11.19 -0.55
N VAL A 64 7.09 10.00 -0.72
CA VAL A 64 6.99 9.33 -2.03
C VAL A 64 5.88 9.97 -2.86
N SER A 65 6.18 10.35 -4.10
CA SER A 65 5.19 10.75 -5.10
C SER A 65 4.91 9.58 -6.05
N ILE A 66 3.67 9.54 -6.52
CA ILE A 66 3.21 8.58 -7.54
C ILE A 66 3.30 9.24 -8.90
N ARG A 67 3.80 8.49 -9.88
CA ARG A 67 3.99 8.95 -11.26
C ARG A 67 4.00 7.77 -12.22
N GLY A 68 3.76 8.02 -13.50
CA GLY A 68 3.89 7.00 -14.54
C GLY A 68 2.75 5.97 -14.48
N LYS A 69 3.09 4.70 -14.64
CA LYS A 69 2.11 3.63 -14.87
C LYS A 69 1.30 3.30 -13.62
N ILE A 70 -0.01 3.12 -13.80
CA ILE A 70 -0.91 2.50 -12.82
C ILE A 70 -1.14 1.05 -13.25
N LEU A 71 -0.98 0.12 -12.32
CA LEU A 71 -1.14 -1.30 -12.54
C LEU A 71 -2.20 -1.87 -11.61
N THR A 72 -2.95 -2.84 -12.10
CA THR A 72 -3.85 -3.67 -11.30
C THR A 72 -3.32 -5.10 -11.25
N GLY A 73 -3.56 -5.79 -10.14
CA GLY A 73 -3.17 -7.19 -9.96
C GLY A 73 -3.79 -7.78 -8.70
N THR A 74 -3.78 -9.11 -8.64
CA THR A 74 -4.26 -9.87 -7.48
C THR A 74 -3.12 -10.09 -6.49
N VAL A 75 -3.40 -10.02 -5.20
CA VAL A 75 -2.38 -10.21 -4.16
C VAL A 75 -2.10 -11.71 -3.99
N VAL A 76 -0.85 -12.12 -4.19
CA VAL A 76 -0.41 -13.52 -4.03
C VAL A 76 0.24 -13.76 -2.68
N SER A 77 1.02 -12.80 -2.17
CA SER A 77 1.74 -12.97 -0.92
C SER A 77 1.76 -11.69 -0.09
N THR A 78 1.50 -11.85 1.21
CA THR A 78 1.53 -10.82 2.25
C THR A 78 2.52 -11.16 3.37
N LYS A 79 3.46 -12.08 3.11
CA LYS A 79 4.39 -12.60 4.13
C LYS A 79 5.48 -11.60 4.54
N MET A 80 5.83 -10.65 3.67
CA MET A 80 6.88 -9.66 3.95
C MET A 80 6.34 -8.49 4.79
N HIS A 81 7.22 -7.85 5.57
CA HIS A 81 6.87 -6.64 6.30
C HIS A 81 6.68 -5.45 5.34
N ARG A 82 5.48 -4.87 5.34
CA ARG A 82 5.10 -3.67 4.55
C ARG A 82 5.35 -3.77 3.03
N THR A 83 5.43 -4.99 2.48
CA THR A 83 5.55 -5.23 1.04
C THR A 83 4.69 -6.43 0.67
N ILE A 84 4.00 -6.35 -0.45
CA ILE A 84 3.19 -7.43 -1.00
C ILE A 84 3.69 -7.80 -2.40
N VAL A 85 3.34 -9.00 -2.84
CA VAL A 85 3.56 -9.43 -4.23
C VAL A 85 2.22 -9.51 -4.93
N ILE A 86 2.07 -8.72 -6.00
CA ILE A 86 0.91 -8.80 -6.87
C ILE A 86 1.22 -9.67 -8.09
N ARG A 87 0.24 -10.41 -8.58
CA ARG A 87 0.29 -11.14 -9.84
C ARG A 87 -0.53 -10.40 -10.88
N ARG A 88 0.04 -10.31 -12.08
CA ARG A 88 -0.60 -9.73 -13.26
C ARG A 88 -0.68 -10.81 -14.31
N ASP A 89 -1.90 -11.26 -14.57
CA ASP A 89 -2.20 -12.17 -15.65
C ASP A 89 -2.51 -11.36 -16.92
N TYR A 90 -2.00 -11.81 -18.07
CA TYR A 90 -2.25 -11.20 -19.37
C TYR A 90 -2.20 -12.28 -20.46
N LEU A 91 -2.88 -12.01 -21.58
CA LEU A 91 -2.86 -12.87 -22.75
C LEU A 91 -1.75 -12.41 -23.70
N HIS A 92 -0.90 -13.34 -24.12
CA HIS A 92 0.11 -13.11 -25.14
C HIS A 92 -0.37 -13.71 -26.46
N TYR A 93 -0.37 -12.90 -27.53
CA TYR A 93 -0.81 -13.33 -28.85
C TYR A 93 0.34 -14.05 -29.58
N VAL A 94 0.04 -15.20 -30.20
CA VAL A 94 0.99 -15.96 -31.03
C VAL A 94 0.57 -15.84 -32.50
N PRO A 95 1.23 -14.99 -33.31
CA PRO A 95 0.80 -14.68 -34.66
C PRO A 95 0.69 -15.90 -35.58
N LYS A 96 1.65 -16.84 -35.48
CA LYS A 96 1.70 -18.07 -36.30
C LYS A 96 0.41 -18.90 -36.21
N TYR A 97 -0.22 -18.94 -35.04
CA TYR A 97 -1.37 -19.80 -34.78
C TYR A 97 -2.67 -19.02 -34.62
N ASN A 98 -2.64 -17.68 -34.73
CA ASN A 98 -3.78 -16.79 -34.44
C ASN A 98 -4.50 -17.16 -33.13
N ARG A 99 -3.73 -17.44 -32.07
CA ARG A 99 -4.21 -17.87 -30.75
C ARG A 99 -3.52 -17.10 -29.64
N PHE A 100 -4.15 -17.06 -28.48
CA PHE A 100 -3.59 -16.45 -27.27
C PHE A 100 -3.16 -17.51 -26.26
N GLU A 101 -2.07 -17.24 -25.55
CA GLU A 101 -1.64 -18.02 -24.40
C GLU A 101 -1.69 -17.16 -23.12
N LYS A 102 -1.98 -17.80 -21.99
CA LYS A 102 -2.01 -17.13 -20.68
C LYS A 102 -0.59 -17.01 -20.14
N ARG A 103 -0.14 -15.78 -19.90
CA ARG A 103 1.12 -15.49 -19.21
C ARG A 103 0.85 -14.72 -17.93
N HIS A 104 1.82 -14.74 -17.02
CA HIS A 104 1.75 -13.93 -15.81
C HIS A 104 3.11 -13.35 -15.45
N LYS A 105 3.10 -12.25 -14.70
CA LYS A 105 4.28 -11.66 -14.07
C LYS A 105 3.95 -11.25 -12.64
N ASN A 106 4.85 -11.58 -11.72
CA ASN A 106 4.78 -11.14 -10.33
C ASN A 106 5.54 -9.82 -10.16
N VAL A 107 4.95 -8.90 -9.41
CA VAL A 107 5.52 -7.57 -9.16
C VAL A 107 5.49 -7.29 -7.66
N SER A 108 6.63 -6.89 -7.10
CA SER A 108 6.72 -6.48 -5.70
C SER A 108 6.26 -5.03 -5.53
N VAL A 109 5.37 -4.80 -4.56
CA VAL A 109 4.70 -3.53 -4.33
C VAL A 109 4.77 -3.18 -2.84
N HIS A 110 5.17 -1.94 -2.52
CA HIS A 110 5.12 -1.44 -1.15
C HIS A 110 3.66 -1.28 -0.71
N VAL A 111 3.32 -1.72 0.50
CA VAL A 111 1.98 -1.52 1.07
C VAL A 111 2.09 -0.59 2.27
N SER A 112 1.33 0.50 2.25
CA SER A 112 1.20 1.38 3.41
C SER A 112 0.39 0.69 4.50
N PRO A 113 0.73 0.87 5.80
CA PRO A 113 -0.09 0.40 6.92
C PRO A 113 -1.52 0.96 6.93
N ALA A 114 -1.82 2.00 6.15
CA ALA A 114 -3.19 2.49 5.99
C ALA A 114 -4.14 1.45 5.38
N PHE A 115 -3.62 0.45 4.68
CA PHE A 115 -4.41 -0.60 4.04
C PHE A 115 -4.23 -1.94 4.74
N ARG A 116 -5.35 -2.58 5.04
CA ARG A 116 -5.39 -4.01 5.39
C ARG A 116 -5.63 -4.79 4.10
N VAL A 117 -4.72 -5.70 3.79
CA VAL A 117 -4.70 -6.44 2.52
C VAL A 117 -4.56 -7.92 2.82
N GLU A 118 -5.41 -8.72 2.19
CA GLU A 118 -5.40 -10.16 2.28
C GLU A 118 -5.01 -10.79 0.94
N VAL A 119 -4.63 -12.07 0.98
CA VAL A 119 -4.32 -12.82 -0.24
C VAL A 119 -5.61 -12.98 -1.06
N GLY A 120 -5.54 -12.67 -2.35
CA GLY A 120 -6.68 -12.69 -3.25
C GLY A 120 -7.40 -11.35 -3.44
N ASP A 121 -7.03 -10.30 -2.69
CA ASP A 121 -7.54 -8.95 -2.94
C ASP A 121 -7.07 -8.41 -4.31
N ILE A 122 -7.91 -7.59 -4.93
CA ILE A 122 -7.55 -6.86 -6.15
C ILE A 122 -7.00 -5.50 -5.75
N VAL A 123 -5.75 -5.23 -6.12
CA VAL A 123 -5.05 -4.03 -5.71
C VAL A 123 -4.67 -3.19 -6.92
N THR A 124 -4.84 -1.88 -6.79
CA THR A 124 -4.32 -0.89 -7.74
C THR A 124 -3.04 -0.27 -7.17
N ALA A 125 -1.95 -0.40 -7.90
CA ALA A 125 -0.64 0.10 -7.54
C ALA A 125 -0.16 1.16 -8.53
N GLY A 126 0.46 2.23 -8.03
CA GLY A 126 1.07 3.28 -8.82
C GLY A 126 2.58 3.15 -8.86
N GLN A 127 3.18 3.46 -10.00
CA GLN A 127 4.63 3.58 -10.11
C GLN A 127 5.14 4.74 -9.25
N CYS A 128 6.33 4.54 -8.68
CA CYS A 128 6.99 5.52 -7.82
C CYS A 128 8.49 5.50 -8.06
N ARG A 129 9.25 6.23 -7.24
CA ARG A 129 10.72 6.15 -7.29
C ARG A 129 11.16 4.77 -6.79
N PRO A 130 12.32 4.25 -7.18
CA PRO A 130 12.85 3.04 -6.58
C PRO A 130 12.86 3.16 -5.04
N ILE A 131 12.11 2.30 -4.36
CA ILE A 131 11.98 2.28 -2.88
C ILE A 131 12.94 1.23 -2.28
N SER A 132 13.12 0.12 -2.98
CA SER A 132 14.04 -0.96 -2.64
C SER A 132 14.63 -1.57 -3.93
N LYS A 133 15.42 -2.64 -3.79
CA LYS A 133 16.03 -3.37 -4.90
C LYS A 133 15.01 -3.77 -5.98
N THR A 134 13.85 -4.29 -5.57
CA THR A 134 12.79 -4.77 -6.48
C THR A 134 11.55 -3.88 -6.48
N VAL A 135 11.26 -3.18 -5.38
CA VAL A 135 10.02 -2.43 -5.20
C VAL A 135 10.10 -1.05 -5.84
N ARG A 136 9.29 -0.87 -6.90
CA ARG A 136 9.14 0.39 -7.67
C ARG A 136 7.68 0.84 -7.79
N PHE A 137 6.77 0.12 -7.13
CA PHE A 137 5.33 0.39 -7.11
C PHE A 137 4.84 0.48 -5.68
N ASN A 138 3.76 1.24 -5.47
CA ASN A 138 3.12 1.43 -4.17
C ASN A 138 1.60 1.26 -4.28
N VAL A 139 0.98 0.67 -3.28
CA VAL A 139 -0.47 0.46 -3.23
C VAL A 139 -1.21 1.80 -3.07
N LEU A 140 -2.22 2.04 -3.92
CA LEU A 140 -3.04 3.24 -3.89
C LEU A 140 -4.48 2.98 -3.50
N LYS A 141 -5.01 1.83 -3.91
CA LYS A 141 -6.39 1.43 -3.67
C LYS A 141 -6.47 -0.07 -3.55
N VAL A 142 -7.25 -0.52 -2.58
CA VAL A 142 -7.57 -1.94 -2.36
C VAL A 142 -9.05 -2.12 -2.66
N ALA A 143 -9.35 -3.08 -3.52
CA ALA A 143 -10.70 -3.60 -3.71
C ALA A 143 -10.74 -4.96 -2.99
N SER A 144 -11.42 -4.99 -1.84
CA SER A 144 -11.55 -6.19 -1.02
C SER A 144 -12.27 -7.28 -1.81
N SER A 145 -11.69 -8.48 -1.83
CA SER A 145 -12.34 -9.68 -2.35
C SER A 145 -13.57 -10.01 -1.49
N SER A 146 -14.72 -10.22 -2.13
CA SER A 146 -16.04 -10.38 -1.48
C SER A 146 -16.22 -11.68 -0.68
N LYS A 147 -15.22 -12.57 -0.65
CA LYS A 147 -15.37 -13.95 -0.16
C LYS A 147 -15.62 -14.07 1.35
N SER A 148 -15.26 -13.08 2.18
CA SER A 148 -15.28 -13.23 3.64
C SER A 148 -16.54 -12.73 4.36
N LYS A 149 -17.44 -11.98 3.70
CA LYS A 149 -18.55 -11.30 4.41
C LYS A 149 -19.80 -12.15 4.66
N LYS A 150 -19.92 -13.36 4.09
CA LYS A 150 -21.16 -14.15 4.14
C LYS A 150 -20.92 -15.65 4.34
N GLN A 151 -20.08 -16.03 5.30
CA GLN A 151 -20.06 -17.43 5.75
C GLN A 151 -20.77 -17.51 7.10
N PHE A 152 -21.99 -18.04 7.09
CA PHE A 152 -22.70 -18.41 8.30
C PHE A 152 -21.97 -19.61 8.91
N SER A 153 -21.33 -19.43 10.06
CA SER A 153 -20.84 -20.57 10.84
C SER A 153 -22.06 -21.22 11.49
N LYS A 154 -22.53 -22.33 10.92
CA LYS A 154 -23.45 -23.21 11.63
C LYS A 154 -22.63 -23.88 12.75
N PHE A 155 -23.23 -23.92 13.95
CA PHE A 155 -22.69 -24.44 15.21
C PHE A 155 -21.61 -25.53 15.05
#